data_AF-A0A499UP40-F1
#
_entry.id   AF-A0A499UP40-F1
#
_cell.length_a   1.000
_cell.length_b   1.000
_cell.length_c   1.000
_cell.angle_alpha   90.00
_cell.angle_beta   90.00
_cell.angle_gamma   90.00
#
_symmetry.space_group_name_H-M   'P 1'
#
loop_
_entity.id
_entity.type
_entity.pdbx_description
1 polymer ?
#
loop_
_entity_poly.entity_id
_entity_poly.type
_entity_poly.pdbx_seq_one_letter_code
_entity_poly.pdbx_strand_id
1 'polypeptide(L)'
;MLYAPTWEGWDGNPGNTSVILAGENIVRELLTDPKVRLLYKPHPMTGSVDPRAGRANDRIRAMIAEANTKRSGDRPGPEAAAELARRADELNRLTSTAFRPSADEIERMKLQGAPDGDRAAAVAAATTAWESAYWASLPVWEHQIVTGPRPAIFTCFNQADVLISDVSSVVSDYLTSEKPYAVANTSGMTEEEFRAAFPTVRAATILTPEAEGMAGLLEAVRDPEKDTLAAARSELKVHLLGPSDPPSLVRFNQATQALCDKADERRARMATRLSDEIPSQREARDAAEEMELESGSPEPEETATV
;
A
#
# COMPACT_ATOMS: atom_id res chain seq x y z
N MET A 1 13.18 15.28 -5.58
CA MET A 1 12.53 15.24 -4.25
C MET A 1 11.02 15.17 -4.39
N LEU A 2 10.36 14.36 -3.56
CA LEU A 2 8.90 14.27 -3.48
C LEU A 2 8.43 14.81 -2.12
N TYR A 3 7.52 15.79 -2.13
CA TYR A 3 6.77 16.18 -0.94
C TYR A 3 5.33 15.68 -1.08
N ALA A 4 4.94 14.73 -0.23
CA ALA A 4 3.64 14.07 -0.23
C ALA A 4 3.01 14.13 1.17
N PRO A 5 2.43 15.28 1.56
CA PRO A 5 1.83 15.42 2.87
C PRO A 5 0.52 14.63 3.02
N THR A 6 0.21 14.25 4.25
CA THR A 6 -1.02 13.57 4.64
C THR A 6 -2.17 14.55 4.73
N TRP A 7 -3.39 13.99 4.71
CA TRP A 7 -4.62 14.72 4.90
C TRP A 7 -4.82 15.18 6.36
N GLU A 8 -5.48 16.32 6.58
CA GLU A 8 -5.73 16.85 7.92
C GLU A 8 -6.56 15.94 8.85
N GLY A 9 -7.27 14.95 8.29
CA GLY A 9 -8.10 14.02 9.06
C GLY A 9 -9.45 14.60 9.47
N TRP A 10 -10.26 13.80 10.16
CA TRP A 10 -11.61 14.18 10.61
C TRP A 10 -11.67 14.64 12.08
N ASP A 11 -10.65 14.32 12.87
CA ASP A 11 -10.68 14.44 14.34
C ASP A 11 -10.13 15.77 14.87
N GLY A 12 -9.53 16.59 14.00
CA GLY A 12 -8.93 17.87 14.39
C GLY A 12 -7.67 17.73 15.25
N ASN A 13 -7.11 16.52 15.35
CA ASN A 13 -5.88 16.30 16.12
C ASN A 13 -4.69 17.01 15.44
N PRO A 14 -3.88 17.74 16.21
CA PRO A 14 -2.66 18.34 15.66
C PRO A 14 -1.68 17.24 15.22
N GLY A 15 -0.85 17.55 14.23
CA GLY A 15 0.19 16.60 13.76
C GLY A 15 -0.21 15.72 12.57
N ASN A 16 -1.48 15.70 12.16
CA ASN A 16 -1.94 14.87 11.04
C ASN A 16 -1.35 15.29 9.69
N THR A 17 -1.18 16.61 9.49
CA THR A 17 -0.65 17.17 8.23
C THR A 17 0.38 18.24 8.50
N SER A 18 1.46 18.26 7.71
CA SER A 18 2.44 19.35 7.71
C SER A 18 1.95 20.57 6.95
N VAL A 19 0.97 20.44 6.07
CA VAL A 19 0.58 21.49 5.12
C VAL A 19 0.30 22.83 5.81
N ILE A 20 -0.35 22.79 6.97
CA ILE A 20 -0.76 24.00 7.71
C ILE A 20 0.43 24.68 8.40
N LEU A 21 1.27 23.92 9.10
CA LEU A 21 2.29 24.47 10.02
C LEU A 21 3.70 24.51 9.43
N ALA A 22 4.04 23.56 8.55
CA ALA A 22 5.40 23.39 8.04
C ALA A 22 5.49 23.48 6.51
N GLY A 23 4.40 23.19 5.78
CA GLY A 23 4.45 22.97 4.34
C GLY A 23 5.01 24.15 3.55
N GLU A 24 4.67 25.39 3.93
CA GLU A 24 5.20 26.58 3.28
C GLU A 24 6.71 26.78 3.54
N ASN A 25 7.17 26.48 4.76
CA ASN A 25 8.58 26.60 5.13
C ASN A 25 9.41 25.53 4.44
N ILE A 26 8.95 24.28 4.45
CA ILE A 26 9.55 23.17 3.71
C ILE A 26 9.72 23.58 2.26
N VAL A 27 8.64 23.96 1.58
CA VAL A 27 8.67 24.31 0.15
C VAL A 27 9.59 25.50 -0.11
N ARG A 28 9.57 26.53 0.74
CA ARG A 28 10.49 27.67 0.61
C ARG A 28 11.94 27.24 0.64
N GLU A 29 12.34 26.45 1.63
CA GLU A 29 13.71 25.94 1.74
C GLU A 29 14.10 25.11 0.52
N LEU A 30 13.21 24.23 0.04
CA LEU A 30 13.46 23.42 -1.16
C LEU A 30 13.70 24.26 -2.41
N LEU A 31 12.98 25.37 -2.55
CA LEU A 31 13.06 26.25 -3.72
C LEU A 31 14.28 27.18 -3.70
N THR A 32 14.97 27.33 -2.55
CA THR A 32 16.23 28.08 -2.48
C THR A 32 17.38 27.38 -3.20
N ASP A 33 17.32 26.04 -3.29
CA ASP A 33 18.38 25.24 -3.88
C ASP A 33 18.10 24.96 -5.37
N PRO A 34 18.89 25.52 -6.30
CA PRO A 34 18.63 25.38 -7.73
C PRO A 34 18.78 23.94 -8.24
N LYS A 35 19.51 23.08 -7.51
CA LYS A 35 19.72 21.67 -7.87
C LYS A 35 18.52 20.80 -7.46
N VAL A 36 17.59 21.31 -6.66
CA VAL A 36 16.39 20.57 -6.28
C VAL A 36 15.33 20.68 -7.36
N ARG A 37 14.81 19.53 -7.78
CA ARG A 37 13.51 19.40 -8.46
C ARG A 37 12.48 18.88 -7.45
N LEU A 38 11.36 19.58 -7.35
CA LEU A 38 10.28 19.28 -6.40
C LEU A 38 9.10 18.66 -7.14
N LEU A 39 8.69 17.48 -6.71
CA LEU A 39 7.39 16.90 -7.03
C LEU A 39 6.50 17.10 -5.81
N TYR A 40 5.45 17.91 -5.92
CA TYR A 40 4.48 18.12 -4.86
C TYR A 40 3.21 17.33 -5.17
N LYS A 41 2.88 16.35 -4.32
CA LYS A 41 1.68 15.52 -4.45
C LYS A 41 0.84 15.64 -3.17
N PRO A 42 0.01 16.69 -3.02
CA PRO A 42 -0.87 16.81 -1.87
C PRO A 42 -1.89 15.68 -1.84
N HIS A 43 -2.42 15.38 -0.65
CA HIS A 43 -3.52 14.44 -0.54
C HIS A 43 -4.75 14.96 -1.31
N PRO A 44 -5.51 14.11 -2.03
CA PRO A 44 -6.66 14.56 -2.83
C PRO A 44 -7.74 15.28 -2.02
N MET A 45 -7.83 14.97 -0.73
CA MET A 45 -8.79 15.56 0.20
C MET A 45 -8.25 16.79 0.95
N THR A 46 -7.00 17.24 0.72
CA THR A 46 -6.43 18.39 1.44
C THR A 46 -7.35 19.61 1.37
N GLY A 47 -7.78 20.11 2.53
CA GLY A 47 -8.70 21.23 2.66
C GLY A 47 -10.19 20.88 2.66
N SER A 48 -10.55 19.59 2.58
CA SER A 48 -11.95 19.15 2.62
C SER A 48 -12.58 19.26 4.00
N VAL A 49 -11.77 19.21 5.08
CA VAL A 49 -12.25 19.33 6.47
C VAL A 49 -11.75 20.61 7.11
N ASP A 50 -10.46 20.93 6.99
CA ASP A 50 -9.91 22.18 7.52
C ASP A 50 -9.60 23.17 6.39
N PRO A 51 -10.37 24.26 6.23
CA PRO A 51 -10.13 25.27 5.21
C PRO A 51 -8.73 25.91 5.29
N ARG A 52 -8.05 25.87 6.44
CA ARG A 52 -6.66 26.32 6.58
C ARG A 52 -5.71 25.46 5.75
N ALA A 53 -5.92 24.14 5.70
CA ALA A 53 -5.13 23.23 4.90
C ALA A 53 -5.30 23.53 3.40
N GLY A 54 -6.52 23.78 2.94
CA GLY A 54 -6.80 24.18 1.55
C GLY A 54 -6.08 25.47 1.17
N ARG A 55 -6.19 26.51 2.01
CA ARG A 55 -5.50 27.79 1.78
C ARG A 55 -3.98 27.65 1.76
N ALA A 56 -3.40 26.83 2.64
CA ALA A 56 -1.97 26.58 2.67
C ALA A 56 -1.48 25.78 1.45
N ASN A 57 -2.23 24.77 1.03
CA ASN A 57 -2.00 24.04 -0.22
C ASN A 57 -2.00 24.99 -1.44
N ASP A 58 -2.96 25.91 -1.53
CA ASP A 58 -2.99 26.89 -2.62
C ASP A 58 -1.77 27.82 -2.62
N ARG A 59 -1.33 28.28 -1.44
CA ARG A 59 -0.09 29.07 -1.32
C ARG A 59 1.15 28.27 -1.72
N ILE A 60 1.25 27.00 -1.32
CA ILE A 60 2.32 26.10 -1.75
C ILE A 60 2.36 25.96 -3.27
N ARG A 61 1.20 25.71 -3.90
CA ARG A 61 1.09 25.59 -5.36
C ARG A 61 1.49 26.89 -6.06
N ALA A 62 1.12 28.04 -5.50
CA ALA A 62 1.52 29.35 -6.02
C ALA A 62 3.04 29.57 -5.93
N MET A 63 3.68 29.23 -4.80
CA MET A 63 5.14 29.32 -4.65
C MET A 63 5.88 28.46 -5.68
N ILE A 64 5.41 27.23 -5.91
CA ILE A 64 6.00 26.32 -6.90
C ILE A 64 5.84 26.89 -8.32
N ALA A 65 4.66 27.42 -8.65
CA ALA A 65 4.41 28.04 -9.94
C ALA A 65 5.31 29.27 -10.16
N GLU A 66 5.45 30.13 -9.14
CA GLU A 66 6.34 31.29 -9.19
C GLU A 66 7.80 30.88 -9.40
N ALA A 67 8.29 29.87 -8.66
CA ALA A 67 9.65 29.38 -8.83
C ALA A 67 9.90 28.84 -10.25
N ASN A 68 8.91 28.15 -10.85
CA ASN A 68 9.01 27.69 -12.23
C ASN A 68 9.15 28.84 -13.25
N THR A 69 8.58 30.03 -12.99
CA THR A 69 8.77 31.20 -13.88
C THR A 69 10.22 31.68 -13.97
N LYS A 70 11.03 31.34 -12.96
CA LYS A 70 12.45 31.73 -12.84
C LYS A 70 13.40 30.63 -13.33
N ARG A 71 12.87 29.47 -13.74
CA ARG A 71 13.65 28.32 -14.24
C ARG A 71 13.49 28.20 -15.76
N SER A 72 14.50 27.63 -16.39
CA SER A 72 14.50 27.35 -17.83
C SER A 72 15.34 26.12 -18.15
N GLY A 73 15.11 25.55 -19.32
CA GLY A 73 15.82 24.39 -19.84
C GLY A 73 15.03 23.74 -20.97
N ASP A 74 15.60 22.70 -21.56
CA ASP A 74 14.97 21.99 -22.68
C ASP A 74 13.60 21.43 -22.28
N ARG A 75 12.66 21.50 -23.21
CA ARG A 75 11.30 20.99 -23.06
C ARG A 75 11.09 19.84 -24.03
N PRO A 76 10.38 18.77 -23.62
CA PRO A 76 9.96 17.73 -24.54
C PRO A 76 9.17 18.32 -25.71
N GLY A 77 9.43 17.82 -26.92
CA GLY A 77 8.76 18.26 -28.13
C GLY A 77 7.28 17.84 -28.20
N PRO A 78 6.54 18.31 -29.22
CA PRO A 78 5.12 17.98 -29.40
C PRO A 78 4.85 16.47 -29.52
N GLU A 79 5.84 15.70 -29.96
CA GLU A 79 5.80 14.24 -30.05
C GLU A 79 5.55 13.57 -28.70
N ALA A 80 6.16 14.08 -27.61
CA ALA A 80 5.97 13.53 -26.27
C ALA A 80 4.54 13.77 -25.75
N ALA A 81 3.97 14.94 -26.05
CA ALA A 81 2.58 15.24 -25.72
C ALA A 81 1.60 14.37 -26.53
N ALA A 82 1.88 14.15 -27.81
CA ALA A 82 1.09 13.26 -28.67
C ALA A 82 1.16 11.79 -28.21
N GLU A 83 2.32 11.33 -27.76
CA GLU A 83 2.48 10.00 -27.17
C GLU A 83 1.68 9.85 -25.88
N LEU A 84 1.77 10.83 -24.97
CA LEU A 84 0.99 10.83 -23.73
C LEU A 84 -0.52 10.76 -24.01
N ALA A 85 -1.02 11.55 -24.96
CA ALA A 85 -2.43 11.53 -25.36
C ALA A 85 -2.82 10.14 -25.88
N ARG A 86 -2.03 9.55 -26.78
CA ARG A 86 -2.28 8.21 -27.33
C ARG A 86 -2.33 7.14 -26.25
N ARG A 87 -1.41 7.18 -25.27
CA ARG A 87 -1.39 6.23 -24.15
C ARG A 87 -2.56 6.45 -23.20
N ALA A 88 -3.02 7.69 -23.04
CA ALA A 88 -4.18 8.00 -22.21
C ALA A 88 -5.45 7.39 -22.83
N ASP A 89 -5.63 7.53 -24.15
CA ASP A 89 -6.75 6.94 -24.87
C ASP A 89 -6.74 5.41 -24.83
N GLU A 90 -5.56 4.80 -25.00
CA GLU A 90 -5.37 3.35 -24.84
C GLU A 90 -5.81 2.86 -23.46
N LEU A 91 -5.26 3.48 -22.42
CA LEU A 91 -5.56 3.09 -21.04
C LEU A 91 -7.05 3.29 -20.73
N ASN A 92 -7.62 4.43 -21.14
CA ASN A 92 -9.04 4.71 -20.93
C ASN A 92 -9.93 3.67 -21.63
N ARG A 93 -9.58 3.21 -22.83
CA ARG A 93 -10.33 2.15 -23.53
C ARG A 93 -10.29 0.81 -22.78
N LEU A 94 -9.14 0.46 -22.20
CA LEU A 94 -8.96 -0.78 -21.46
C LEU A 94 -9.61 -0.75 -20.06
N THR A 95 -9.67 0.42 -19.43
CA THR A 95 -10.23 0.58 -18.08
C THR A 95 -11.69 1.02 -18.07
N SER A 96 -12.21 1.55 -19.18
CA SER A 96 -13.63 1.87 -19.27
C SER A 96 -14.44 0.62 -19.60
N THR A 97 -15.61 0.54 -18.97
CA THR A 97 -16.64 -0.42 -19.35
C THR A 97 -17.77 0.38 -19.95
N ALA A 98 -18.00 0.20 -21.26
CA ALA A 98 -19.12 0.81 -21.94
C ALA A 98 -20.39 0.02 -21.61
N PHE A 99 -21.41 0.71 -21.10
CA PHE A 99 -22.74 0.14 -20.89
C PHE A 99 -23.73 0.82 -21.84
N ARG A 100 -24.71 0.07 -22.34
CA ARG A 100 -25.87 0.69 -23.00
C ARG A 100 -26.58 1.62 -22.01
N PRO A 101 -27.19 2.73 -22.47
CA PRO A 101 -27.84 3.70 -21.58
C PRO A 101 -28.90 3.09 -20.65
N SER A 102 -29.56 2.03 -21.11
CA SER A 102 -30.60 1.29 -20.36
C SER A 102 -30.07 0.18 -19.46
N ALA A 103 -28.75 0.02 -19.29
CA ALA A 103 -28.19 -1.07 -18.50
C ALA A 103 -28.47 -0.87 -17.00
N ASP A 104 -29.18 -1.83 -16.41
CA ASP A 104 -29.45 -1.88 -14.96
C ASP A 104 -28.22 -2.35 -14.16
N GLU A 105 -28.27 -2.25 -12.83
CA GLU A 105 -27.15 -2.61 -11.95
C GLU A 105 -26.77 -4.10 -12.03
N ILE A 106 -27.76 -4.98 -12.24
CA ILE A 106 -27.52 -6.42 -12.35
C ILE A 106 -26.78 -6.74 -13.66
N GLU A 107 -27.13 -6.08 -14.76
CA GLU A 107 -26.43 -6.17 -16.04
C GLU A 107 -24.97 -5.68 -15.92
N ARG A 108 -24.75 -4.59 -15.17
CA ARG A 108 -23.40 -4.06 -14.91
C ARG A 108 -22.56 -5.01 -14.05
N MET A 109 -23.14 -5.59 -13.00
CA MET A 109 -22.45 -6.55 -12.13
C MET A 109 -22.13 -7.87 -12.85
N LYS A 110 -23.00 -8.36 -13.74
CA LYS A 110 -22.75 -9.58 -14.53
C LYS A 110 -21.55 -9.44 -15.49
N LEU A 111 -21.30 -8.23 -15.98
CA LEU A 111 -20.14 -7.91 -16.83
C LEU A 111 -18.84 -7.73 -16.03
N GLN A 112 -18.92 -7.56 -14.70
CA GLN A 112 -17.78 -7.69 -13.78
C GLN A 112 -17.49 -9.17 -13.48
N GLY A 113 -17.48 -10.02 -14.51
CA GLY A 113 -17.07 -11.41 -14.40
C GLY A 113 -15.61 -11.55 -13.97
N ALA A 114 -15.18 -12.79 -13.72
CA ALA A 114 -13.80 -13.10 -13.36
C ALA A 114 -12.82 -12.39 -14.33
N PRO A 115 -11.82 -11.66 -13.81
CA PRO A 115 -10.87 -10.96 -14.67
C PRO A 115 -10.15 -11.99 -15.53
N ASP A 116 -10.44 -11.98 -16.83
CA ASP A 116 -9.61 -12.69 -17.81
C ASP A 116 -8.17 -12.19 -17.64
N GLY A 117 -7.25 -13.10 -17.32
CA GLY A 117 -5.86 -12.74 -16.98
C GLY A 117 -5.18 -11.86 -18.05
N ASP A 118 -5.58 -12.02 -19.31
CA ASP A 118 -5.12 -11.23 -20.45
C ASP A 118 -5.51 -9.74 -20.33
N ARG A 119 -6.72 -9.43 -19.83
CA ARG A 119 -7.17 -8.04 -19.62
C ARG A 119 -6.41 -7.37 -18.48
N ALA A 120 -6.21 -8.08 -17.36
CA ALA A 120 -5.48 -7.53 -16.22
C ALA A 120 -4.01 -7.23 -16.60
N ALA A 121 -3.36 -8.14 -17.33
CA ALA A 121 -2.02 -7.93 -17.87
C ALA A 121 -1.98 -6.76 -18.87
N ALA A 122 -2.96 -6.65 -19.77
CA ALA A 122 -3.04 -5.55 -20.72
C ALA A 122 -3.22 -4.18 -20.03
N VAL A 123 -4.09 -4.09 -19.02
CA VAL A 123 -4.28 -2.87 -18.21
C VAL A 123 -2.99 -2.50 -17.48
N ALA A 124 -2.29 -3.47 -16.88
CA ALA A 124 -1.01 -3.23 -16.22
C ALA A 124 0.04 -2.69 -17.22
N ALA A 125 0.19 -3.33 -18.38
CA ALA A 125 1.12 -2.88 -19.42
C ALA A 125 0.77 -1.48 -19.95
N ALA A 126 -0.51 -1.19 -20.21
CA ALA A 126 -0.97 0.11 -20.64
C ALA A 126 -0.75 1.19 -19.56
N THR A 127 -0.91 0.84 -18.29
CA THR A 127 -0.60 1.73 -17.16
C THR A 127 0.88 2.08 -17.13
N THR A 128 1.78 1.10 -17.21
CA THR A 128 3.24 1.32 -17.26
C THR A 128 3.66 2.16 -18.47
N ALA A 129 3.06 1.92 -19.65
CA ALA A 129 3.33 2.69 -20.85
C ALA A 129 2.86 4.16 -20.72
N TRP A 130 1.67 4.36 -20.13
CA TRP A 130 1.15 5.70 -19.85
C TRP A 130 2.02 6.45 -18.84
N GLU A 131 2.44 5.82 -17.74
CA GLU A 131 3.31 6.44 -16.73
C GLU A 131 4.67 6.84 -17.33
N SER A 132 5.23 5.98 -18.18
CA SER A 132 6.49 6.27 -18.89
C SER A 132 6.34 7.47 -19.84
N ALA A 133 5.25 7.53 -20.61
CA ALA A 133 4.94 8.67 -21.47
C ALA A 133 4.67 9.95 -20.66
N TYR A 134 4.00 9.84 -19.50
CA TYR A 134 3.72 10.97 -18.61
C TYR A 134 5.04 11.61 -18.15
N TRP A 135 5.96 10.84 -17.60
CA TRP A 135 7.24 11.38 -17.13
C TRP A 135 8.12 11.91 -18.25
N ALA A 136 8.11 11.27 -19.43
CA ALA A 136 8.83 11.73 -20.60
C ALA A 136 8.27 13.04 -21.19
N SER A 137 6.98 13.33 -20.96
CA SER A 137 6.35 14.57 -21.41
C SER A 137 6.70 15.80 -20.57
N LEU A 138 7.29 15.59 -19.38
CA LEU A 138 7.61 16.67 -18.44
C LEU A 138 9.08 17.05 -18.51
N PRO A 139 9.43 18.36 -18.46
CA PRO A 139 10.82 18.78 -18.36
C PRO A 139 11.46 18.29 -17.06
N VAL A 140 12.68 17.78 -17.15
CA VAL A 140 13.43 17.22 -16.00
C VAL A 140 13.83 18.27 -14.96
N TRP A 141 13.83 19.55 -15.33
CA TRP A 141 14.21 20.67 -14.44
C TRP A 141 13.01 21.33 -13.76
N GLU A 142 11.79 21.10 -14.25
CA GLU A 142 10.58 21.81 -13.83
C GLU A 142 9.99 21.13 -12.59
N HIS A 143 9.62 21.94 -11.59
CA HIS A 143 8.90 21.47 -10.42
C HIS A 143 7.48 21.07 -10.84
N GLN A 144 6.96 19.95 -10.31
CA GLN A 144 5.68 19.39 -10.72
C GLN A 144 4.68 19.38 -9.57
N ILE A 145 3.43 19.69 -9.88
CA ILE A 145 2.29 19.59 -8.96
C ILE A 145 1.39 18.47 -9.45
N VAL A 146 1.26 17.40 -8.67
CA VAL A 146 0.53 16.18 -9.05
C VAL A 146 -0.73 16.05 -8.19
N THR A 147 -1.88 16.46 -8.72
CA THR A 147 -3.17 16.42 -7.97
C THR A 147 -4.12 15.32 -8.45
N GLY A 148 -3.90 14.77 -9.64
CA GLY A 148 -4.76 13.75 -10.22
C GLY A 148 -4.59 12.36 -9.57
N PRO A 149 -5.54 11.44 -9.81
CA PRO A 149 -5.42 10.04 -9.41
C PRO A 149 -4.29 9.32 -10.16
N ARG A 150 -3.90 9.86 -11.32
CA ARG A 150 -2.77 9.41 -12.13
C ARG A 150 -1.80 10.58 -12.35
N PRO A 151 -0.47 10.39 -12.23
CA PRO A 151 0.18 9.15 -11.81
C PRO A 151 -0.11 8.75 -10.35
N ALA A 152 -0.06 7.44 -10.11
CA ALA A 152 -0.09 6.88 -8.77
C ALA A 152 1.14 7.30 -7.97
N ILE A 153 1.07 7.24 -6.64
CA ILE A 153 2.18 7.69 -5.80
C ILE A 153 3.46 6.87 -5.99
N PHE A 154 3.34 5.57 -6.29
CA PHE A 154 4.48 4.67 -6.51
C PHE A 154 5.39 5.11 -7.66
N THR A 155 4.82 5.59 -8.77
CA THR A 155 5.65 6.08 -9.88
C THR A 155 6.33 7.41 -9.52
N CYS A 156 5.72 8.23 -8.65
CA CYS A 156 6.41 9.39 -8.06
C CYS A 156 7.59 8.98 -7.17
N PHE A 157 7.50 7.87 -6.43
CA PHE A 157 8.62 7.34 -5.64
C PHE A 157 9.81 6.98 -6.51
N ASN A 158 9.56 6.39 -7.68
CA ASN A 158 10.60 6.03 -8.63
C ASN A 158 11.34 7.26 -9.18
N GLN A 159 10.64 8.39 -9.33
CA GLN A 159 11.23 9.67 -9.75
C GLN A 159 11.92 10.44 -8.61
N ALA A 160 11.78 10.01 -7.36
CA ALA A 160 12.25 10.75 -6.20
C ALA A 160 13.51 10.11 -5.59
N ASP A 161 14.53 10.92 -5.34
CA ASP A 161 15.73 10.53 -4.58
C ASP A 161 15.49 10.55 -3.06
N VAL A 162 14.48 11.29 -2.62
CA VAL A 162 14.08 11.45 -1.22
C VAL A 162 12.61 11.85 -1.14
N LEU A 163 11.95 11.37 -0.10
CA LEU A 163 10.56 11.67 0.27
C LEU A 163 10.51 12.59 1.50
N ILE A 164 9.64 13.59 1.47
CA ILE A 164 9.18 14.33 2.65
C ILE A 164 7.70 14.04 2.81
N SER A 165 7.29 13.62 4.00
CA SER A 165 5.92 13.25 4.34
C SER A 165 5.60 13.63 5.79
N ASP A 166 4.36 13.40 6.19
CA ASP A 166 3.96 13.36 7.60
C ASP A 166 4.03 11.92 8.12
N VAL A 167 3.54 11.68 9.34
CA VAL A 167 3.29 10.33 9.85
C VAL A 167 2.21 9.69 8.97
N SER A 168 2.63 8.83 8.03
CA SER A 168 1.80 8.33 6.95
C SER A 168 2.17 6.91 6.56
N SER A 169 1.20 6.12 6.09
CA SER A 169 1.47 4.82 5.47
C SER A 169 2.34 4.95 4.21
N VAL A 170 2.30 6.11 3.55
CA VAL A 170 3.14 6.46 2.39
C VAL A 170 4.63 6.26 2.70
N VAL A 171 5.05 6.51 3.94
CA VAL A 171 6.44 6.31 4.38
C VAL A 171 6.80 4.82 4.41
N SER A 172 5.89 3.98 4.92
CA SER A 172 6.08 2.52 4.93
C SER A 172 6.21 1.96 3.52
N ASP A 173 5.40 2.46 2.58
CA ASP A 173 5.48 2.07 1.17
C ASP A 173 6.81 2.51 0.53
N TYR A 174 7.25 3.74 0.81
CA TYR A 174 8.51 4.29 0.29
C TYR A 174 9.73 3.54 0.81
N LEU A 175 9.66 3.01 2.04
CA LEU A 175 10.74 2.27 2.69
C LEU A 175 11.18 1.02 1.92
N THR A 176 10.34 0.50 1.02
CA THR A 176 10.74 -0.57 0.08
C THR A 176 11.99 -0.22 -0.72
N SER A 177 12.18 1.07 -1.02
CA SER A 177 13.31 1.59 -1.79
C SER A 177 14.57 1.87 -0.96
N GLU A 178 14.45 1.94 0.37
CA GLU A 178 15.52 2.30 1.33
C GLU A 178 16.16 3.68 1.09
N LYS A 179 15.61 4.47 0.16
CA LYS A 179 16.01 5.85 -0.10
C LYS A 179 15.76 6.73 1.14
N PRO A 180 16.54 7.81 1.31
CA PRO A 180 16.32 8.76 2.39
C PRO A 180 14.89 9.30 2.42
N TYR A 181 14.36 9.54 3.61
CA TYR A 181 13.08 10.24 3.78
C TYR A 181 13.07 11.06 5.06
N ALA A 182 12.17 12.04 5.09
CA ALA A 182 11.95 12.89 6.23
C ALA A 182 10.48 12.94 6.63
N VAL A 183 10.26 13.09 7.94
CA VAL A 183 8.92 13.24 8.53
C VAL A 183 8.85 14.60 9.21
N ALA A 184 7.84 15.40 8.84
CA ALA A 184 7.56 16.65 9.50
C ALA A 184 6.90 16.39 10.87
N ASN A 185 7.50 16.90 11.93
CA ASN A 185 6.93 16.86 13.27
C ASN A 185 6.17 18.16 13.54
N THR A 186 4.86 18.12 13.36
CA THR A 186 3.93 19.22 13.69
C THR A 186 3.08 18.92 14.93
N SER A 187 3.45 17.89 15.70
CA SER A 187 2.72 17.43 16.89
C SER A 187 3.04 18.21 18.16
N GLY A 188 4.19 18.90 18.20
CA GLY A 188 4.72 19.54 19.40
C GLY A 188 5.48 18.58 20.35
N MET A 189 5.56 17.29 20.01
CA MET A 189 6.38 16.31 20.73
C MET A 189 7.87 16.62 20.57
N THR A 190 8.67 16.29 21.58
CA THR A 190 10.13 16.23 21.43
C THR A 190 10.53 15.17 20.39
N GLU A 191 11.73 15.27 19.83
CA GLU A 191 12.23 14.26 18.88
C GLU A 191 12.24 12.85 19.48
N GLU A 192 12.63 12.72 20.75
CA GLU A 192 12.68 11.44 21.46
C GLU A 192 11.28 10.81 21.59
N GLU A 193 10.29 11.59 22.03
CA GLU A 193 8.90 11.15 22.14
C GLU A 193 8.32 10.81 20.76
N PHE A 194 8.62 11.62 19.73
CA PHE A 194 8.12 11.42 18.38
C PHE A 194 8.66 10.12 17.76
N ARG A 195 9.96 9.81 17.95
CA ARG A 195 10.56 8.54 17.52
C ARG A 195 10.00 7.34 18.28
N ALA A 196 9.70 7.50 19.57
CA ALA A 196 9.12 6.45 20.39
C ALA A 196 7.67 6.14 19.97
N ALA A 197 6.87 7.17 19.70
CA ALA A 197 5.46 7.05 19.34
C ALA A 197 5.26 6.46 17.93
N PHE A 198 6.12 6.80 16.97
CA PHE A 198 5.91 6.48 15.57
C PHE A 198 7.06 5.62 14.99
N PRO A 199 6.85 4.31 14.77
CA PRO A 199 7.88 3.40 14.28
C PRO A 199 8.55 3.85 12.97
N THR A 200 7.78 4.42 12.05
CA THR A 200 8.28 4.92 10.76
C THR A 200 9.20 6.12 10.90
N VAL A 201 9.21 6.82 12.04
CA VAL A 201 10.08 7.98 12.27
C VAL A 201 11.49 7.55 12.70
N ARG A 202 11.67 6.34 13.25
CA ARG A 202 12.96 5.88 13.80
C ARG A 202 14.12 5.97 12.81
N ALA A 203 13.85 5.82 11.51
CA ALA A 203 14.84 5.90 10.44
C ALA A 203 14.68 7.14 9.53
N ALA A 204 13.93 8.14 10.00
CA ALA A 204 13.68 9.39 9.28
C ALA A 204 14.55 10.54 9.79
N THR A 205 14.87 11.48 8.89
CA THR A 205 15.19 12.85 9.31
C THR A 205 13.90 13.51 9.80
N ILE A 206 13.93 14.14 10.97
CA ILE A 206 12.78 14.88 11.49
C ILE A 206 12.90 16.33 11.06
N LEU A 207 11.81 16.88 10.51
CA LEU A 207 11.72 18.30 10.18
C LEU A 207 10.83 19.01 11.18
N THR A 208 11.30 20.13 11.72
CA THR A 208 10.47 21.02 12.54
C THR A 208 9.48 21.81 11.66
N PRO A 209 8.49 22.51 12.24
CA PRO A 209 7.63 23.42 11.48
C PRO A 209 8.40 24.49 10.68
N GLU A 210 9.57 24.88 11.16
CA GLU A 210 10.48 25.83 10.53
C GLU A 210 11.36 25.18 9.44
N ALA A 211 11.18 23.89 9.16
CA ALA A 211 11.97 23.07 8.23
C ALA A 211 13.45 22.88 8.66
N GLU A 212 13.74 23.00 9.96
CA GLU A 212 15.06 22.61 10.49
C GLU A 212 15.31 21.12 10.21
N GLY A 213 16.56 20.76 9.90
CA GLY A 213 16.94 19.43 9.43
C GLY A 213 16.98 19.26 7.90
N MET A 214 16.42 20.21 7.14
CA MET A 214 16.42 20.16 5.67
C MET A 214 17.83 20.12 5.06
N ALA A 215 18.74 20.94 5.58
CA ALA A 215 20.11 21.02 5.07
C ALA A 215 20.85 19.67 5.21
N GLY A 216 20.74 19.02 6.37
CA GLY A 216 21.33 17.70 6.61
C GLY A 216 20.71 16.61 5.74
N LEU A 217 19.39 16.64 5.54
CA LEU A 217 18.70 15.73 4.61
C LEU A 217 19.24 15.86 3.18
N LEU A 218 19.32 17.09 2.68
CA LEU A 218 19.83 17.37 1.33
C LEU A 218 21.29 16.97 1.16
N GLU A 219 22.10 17.15 2.21
CA GLU A 219 23.50 16.73 2.23
C GLU A 219 23.61 15.20 2.14
N ALA A 220 22.89 14.45 2.97
CA ALA A 220 22.90 12.98 2.96
C ALA A 220 22.44 12.39 1.62
N VAL A 221 21.50 13.05 0.92
CA VAL A 221 21.04 12.62 -0.41
C VAL A 221 22.13 12.83 -1.48
N ARG A 222 22.94 13.89 -1.35
CA ARG A 222 24.01 14.22 -2.30
C ARG A 222 25.28 13.45 -2.05
N ASP A 223 25.52 13.12 -0.79
CA ASP A 223 26.71 12.46 -0.28
C ASP A 223 26.28 11.28 0.59
N PRO A 224 26.05 10.09 -0.01
CA PRO A 224 25.53 8.93 0.69
C PRO A 224 26.40 8.46 1.87
N GLU A 225 27.69 8.83 1.93
CA GLU A 225 28.56 8.53 3.07
C GLU A 225 28.15 9.28 4.34
N LYS A 226 27.41 10.39 4.20
CA LYS A 226 26.86 11.17 5.30
C LYS A 226 25.47 10.72 5.74
N ASP A 227 24.90 9.70 5.08
CA ASP A 227 23.61 9.15 5.43
C ASP A 227 23.73 8.18 6.62
N THR A 228 23.65 8.75 7.82
CA THR A 228 23.72 8.00 9.08
C THR A 228 22.49 7.12 9.34
N LEU A 229 21.41 7.28 8.56
CA LEU A 229 20.14 6.58 8.76
C LEU A 229 19.97 5.37 7.83
N ALA A 230 20.89 5.12 6.89
CA ALA A 230 20.78 4.02 5.92
C ALA A 230 20.63 2.63 6.58
N ALA A 231 21.43 2.34 7.60
CA ALA A 231 21.33 1.08 8.36
C ALA A 231 19.97 0.97 9.08
N ALA A 232 19.55 2.03 9.76
CA ALA A 232 18.26 2.07 10.44
C ALA A 232 17.08 1.89 9.46
N ARG A 233 17.16 2.43 8.24
CA ARG A 233 16.13 2.22 7.20
C ARG A 233 16.08 0.77 6.74
N SER A 234 17.22 0.13 6.58
CA SER A 234 17.32 -1.28 6.18
C SER A 234 16.71 -2.21 7.23
N GLU A 235 17.02 -1.97 8.51
CA GLU A 235 16.44 -2.71 9.64
C GLU A 235 14.92 -2.48 9.74
N LEU A 236 14.50 -1.22 9.62
CA LEU A 236 13.09 -0.86 9.70
C LEU A 236 12.28 -1.46 8.55
N LYS A 237 12.85 -1.56 7.34
CA LYS A 237 12.21 -2.22 6.18
C LYS A 237 11.89 -3.67 6.52
N VAL A 238 12.85 -4.41 7.05
CA VAL A 238 12.64 -5.81 7.44
C VAL A 238 11.62 -5.91 8.57
N HIS A 239 11.67 -5.00 9.54
CA HIS A 239 10.71 -4.98 10.65
C HIS A 239 9.26 -4.75 10.18
N LEU A 240 9.03 -3.81 9.25
CA LEU A 240 7.70 -3.42 8.81
C LEU A 240 7.16 -4.26 7.65
N LEU A 241 8.00 -4.59 6.66
CA LEU A 241 7.59 -5.25 5.41
C LEU A 241 7.99 -6.73 5.36
N GLY A 242 8.86 -7.16 6.27
CA GLY A 242 9.49 -8.47 6.23
C GLY A 242 10.58 -8.57 5.15
N PRO A 243 11.16 -9.77 4.96
CA PRO A 243 12.16 -9.99 3.92
C PRO A 243 11.59 -9.77 2.52
N SER A 244 12.42 -9.20 1.64
CA SER A 244 12.09 -8.97 0.24
C SER A 244 12.12 -10.25 -0.61
N ASP A 245 12.90 -11.26 -0.19
CA ASP A 245 13.04 -12.52 -0.90
C ASP A 245 12.79 -13.73 0.04
N PRO A 246 11.88 -14.66 -0.32
CA PRO A 246 10.93 -14.53 -1.42
C PRO A 246 9.91 -13.41 -1.16
N PRO A 247 9.37 -12.77 -2.21
CA PRO A 247 8.41 -11.68 -2.07
C PRO A 247 7.21 -12.05 -1.18
N SER A 248 6.61 -11.05 -0.53
CA SER A 248 5.49 -11.25 0.40
C SER A 248 4.34 -12.05 -0.22
N LEU A 249 4.01 -11.81 -1.49
CA LEU A 249 2.99 -12.58 -2.22
C LEU A 249 3.36 -14.06 -2.36
N VAL A 250 4.62 -14.38 -2.62
CA VAL A 250 5.09 -15.78 -2.69
C VAL A 250 5.00 -16.43 -1.32
N ARG A 251 5.44 -15.75 -0.26
CA ARG A 251 5.33 -16.24 1.13
C ARG A 251 3.89 -16.47 1.55
N PHE A 252 3.00 -15.55 1.19
CA PHE A 252 1.56 -15.66 1.47
C PHE A 252 0.93 -16.83 0.74
N ASN A 253 1.24 -17.01 -0.56
CA ASN A 253 0.74 -18.15 -1.33
C ASN A 253 1.24 -19.48 -0.77
N GLN A 254 2.51 -19.57 -0.39
CA GLN A 254 3.09 -20.76 0.25
C GLN A 254 2.40 -21.06 1.59
N ALA A 255 2.17 -20.05 2.43
CA ALA A 255 1.48 -20.21 3.70
C ALA A 255 0.02 -20.67 3.51
N THR A 256 -0.65 -20.15 2.49
CA THR A 256 -2.03 -20.53 2.14
C THR A 256 -2.08 -21.98 1.67
N GLN A 257 -1.16 -22.40 0.79
CA GLN A 257 -1.07 -23.79 0.34
C GLN A 257 -0.79 -24.74 1.52
N ALA A 258 0.16 -24.41 2.38
CA ALA A 258 0.48 -25.22 3.55
C ALA A 258 -0.72 -25.35 4.53
N LEU A 259 -1.58 -24.33 4.62
CA LEU A 259 -2.79 -24.39 5.41
C LEU A 259 -3.84 -25.31 4.77
N CYS A 260 -3.99 -25.27 3.44
CA CYS A 260 -4.85 -26.20 2.70
C CYS A 260 -4.40 -27.65 2.89
N ASP A 261 -3.11 -27.92 2.74
CA ASP A 261 -2.54 -29.26 2.91
C ASP A 261 -2.85 -29.82 4.31
N LYS A 262 -2.64 -29.01 5.35
CA LYS A 262 -2.99 -29.39 6.74
C LYS A 262 -4.48 -29.65 6.94
N ALA A 263 -5.35 -28.90 6.26
CA ALA A 263 -6.79 -29.09 6.32
C ALA A 263 -7.21 -30.40 5.65
N ASP A 264 -6.61 -30.72 4.49
CA ASP A 264 -6.85 -31.95 3.75
C ASP A 264 -6.37 -33.18 4.53
N GLU A 265 -5.17 -33.12 5.13
CA GLU A 265 -4.68 -34.16 6.04
C GLU A 265 -5.62 -34.37 7.23
N ARG A 266 -6.16 -33.29 7.81
CA ARG A 266 -7.13 -33.39 8.92
C ARG A 266 -8.42 -34.07 8.46
N ARG A 267 -8.95 -33.71 7.29
CA ARG A 267 -10.16 -34.36 6.73
C ARG A 267 -9.91 -35.84 6.47
N ALA A 268 -8.75 -36.21 5.90
CA ALA A 268 -8.38 -37.60 5.69
C ALA A 268 -8.35 -38.39 7.01
N ARG A 269 -7.69 -37.86 8.05
CA ARG A 269 -7.67 -38.49 9.39
C ARG A 269 -9.07 -38.64 10.00
N MET A 270 -9.93 -37.64 9.83
CA MET A 270 -11.32 -37.71 10.33
C MET A 270 -12.13 -38.75 9.58
N ALA A 271 -11.98 -38.84 8.25
CA ALA A 271 -12.65 -39.85 7.43
C ALA A 271 -12.23 -41.27 7.82
N THR A 272 -10.93 -41.50 8.07
CA THR A 272 -10.44 -42.81 8.56
C THR A 272 -11.01 -43.18 9.93
N ARG A 273 -11.09 -42.23 10.88
CA ARG A 273 -11.73 -42.51 12.18
C ARG A 273 -13.21 -42.82 12.06
N LEU A 274 -13.93 -42.07 11.23
CA LEU A 274 -15.34 -42.32 10.96
C LEU A 274 -15.57 -43.67 10.27
N SER A 275 -14.64 -44.14 9.43
CA SER A 275 -14.73 -45.48 8.85
C SER A 275 -14.40 -46.60 9.84
N ASP A 276 -13.50 -46.35 10.78
CA ASP A 276 -13.11 -47.33 11.82
C ASP A 276 -14.15 -47.44 12.96
N GLU A 277 -14.94 -46.38 13.19
CA GLU A 277 -16.01 -46.36 14.21
C GLU A 277 -17.37 -46.88 13.72
N ILE A 278 -17.55 -47.11 12.42
CA ILE A 278 -18.76 -47.74 11.87
C ILE A 278 -18.48 -49.25 11.75
N PRO A 279 -19.08 -50.12 12.58
CA PRO A 279 -18.90 -51.57 12.46
C PRO A 279 -19.26 -52.01 11.06
N SER A 280 -18.45 -52.87 10.45
CA SER A 280 -18.83 -53.45 9.17
C SER A 280 -20.17 -54.19 9.34
N GLN A 281 -21.01 -54.23 8.30
CA GLN A 281 -22.29 -54.96 8.36
C GLN A 281 -22.14 -56.45 8.74
N ARG A 282 -20.93 -57.02 8.66
CA ARG A 282 -20.61 -58.36 9.17
C ARG A 282 -20.43 -58.36 10.68
N GLU A 283 -19.63 -57.46 11.24
CA GLU A 283 -19.41 -57.38 12.70
C GLU A 283 -20.69 -56.99 13.45
N ALA A 284 -21.54 -56.13 12.86
CA ALA A 284 -22.85 -55.81 13.43
C ALA A 284 -23.83 -57.01 13.38
N ARG A 285 -23.66 -57.94 12.43
CA ARG A 285 -24.43 -59.18 12.35
C ARG A 285 -23.94 -60.22 13.35
N ASP A 286 -22.63 -60.40 13.44
CA ASP A 286 -22.00 -61.35 14.36
C ASP A 286 -22.28 -60.95 15.82
N ALA A 287 -22.21 -59.64 16.14
CA ALA A 287 -22.57 -59.13 17.47
C ALA A 287 -24.08 -59.26 17.79
N ALA A 288 -24.96 -59.20 16.78
CA ALA A 288 -26.39 -59.42 16.96
C ALA A 288 -26.71 -60.92 17.17
N GLU A 289 -26.02 -61.81 16.46
CA GLU A 289 -26.13 -63.27 16.65
C GLU A 289 -25.59 -63.70 18.03
N GLU A 290 -24.48 -63.12 18.52
CA GLU A 290 -23.97 -63.37 19.88
C GLU A 290 -24.95 -62.90 20.98
N MET A 291 -25.58 -61.73 20.82
CA MET A 291 -26.60 -61.25 21.78
C MET A 291 -27.88 -62.09 21.76
N GLU A 292 -28.30 -62.62 20.60
CA GLU A 292 -29.46 -63.52 20.53
C GLU A 292 -29.16 -64.86 21.23
N LEU A 293 -27.93 -65.39 21.10
CA LEU A 293 -27.48 -66.61 21.78
C LEU A 293 -27.40 -66.46 23.31
N GLU A 294 -26.99 -65.30 23.84
CA GLU A 294 -26.98 -65.04 25.30
C GLU A 294 -28.37 -64.84 25.90
N SER A 295 -29.36 -64.41 25.12
CA SER A 295 -30.74 -64.18 25.61
C SER A 295 -31.62 -65.44 25.66
N GLY A 296 -31.15 -66.55 25.07
CA GLY A 296 -31.91 -67.78 24.89
C GLY A 296 -31.56 -68.90 25.88
N SER A 297 -31.71 -68.68 27.19
CA SER A 297 -31.66 -69.77 28.18
C SER A 297 -32.57 -69.50 29.38
N PRO A 298 -33.81 -70.02 29.40
CA PRO A 298 -34.59 -70.13 30.62
C PRO A 298 -34.25 -71.44 31.33
N GLU A 299 -33.68 -71.40 32.53
CA GLU A 299 -33.68 -72.55 33.43
C GLU A 299 -35.13 -72.83 33.90
N PRO A 300 -35.60 -74.09 33.93
CA PRO A 300 -36.95 -74.41 34.39
C PRO A 300 -37.00 -74.48 35.92
N GLU A 301 -38.05 -73.88 36.50
CA GLU A 301 -38.49 -74.11 37.88
C GLU A 301 -38.82 -75.61 38.09
N GLU A 302 -38.27 -76.22 39.14
CA GLU A 302 -38.84 -77.45 39.70
C GLU A 302 -39.17 -77.22 41.19
N THR A 303 -40.48 -77.31 41.48
CA THR A 303 -41.10 -77.23 42.79
C THR A 303 -41.09 -78.61 43.45
N ALA A 304 -40.81 -78.70 44.76
CA ALA A 304 -41.27 -79.81 45.59
C ALA A 304 -41.38 -79.44 47.08
N THR A 305 -42.62 -79.38 47.54
CA THR A 305 -43.11 -79.41 48.93
C THR A 305 -42.58 -80.57 49.77
N VAL A 306 -42.30 -80.32 51.06
CA VAL A 306 -43.05 -80.81 52.25
C VAL A 306 -42.98 -79.74 53.34
#